data_AF-A0A137R0C9-F1
#
_entry.id   AF-A0A137R0C9-F1
#
_cell.length_a   1.000
_cell.length_b   1.000
_cell.length_c   1.000
_cell.angle_alpha   90.00
_cell.angle_beta   90.00
_cell.angle_gamma   90.00
#
_symmetry.space_group_name_H-M   'P 1'
#
loop_
_entity.id
_entity.type
_entity.pdbx_description
1 polymer ?
#
loop_
_entity_poly.entity_id
_entity_poly.type
_entity_poly.pdbx_seq_one_letter_code
_entity_poly.pdbx_strand_id
1 'polypeptide(L)'
;MEEGCILETYELSIRERARKLVQKQVKEGTALPCMATKLIANLPEEDSPDRAEEELMARRACAVAFVGGADTSVSGVQTFFMAMCLYPEVQKKAHAELDKVLCGRLPEFNDRDSLPYINAMVKESFRWQQVAPLGMASPS
;
A
#
# COMPACT_ATOMS: atom_id res chain seq x y z
N MET A 1 8.62 20.44 -22.24
CA MET A 1 7.31 19.85 -22.60
C MET A 1 7.40 18.37 -22.98
N GLU A 2 8.55 17.85 -23.42
CA GLU A 2 8.68 16.44 -23.85
C GLU A 2 8.85 15.44 -22.69
N GLU A 3 9.49 15.81 -21.57
CA GLU A 3 9.68 14.88 -20.43
C GLU A 3 8.37 14.50 -19.72
N GLY A 4 7.38 15.39 -19.68
CA GLY A 4 6.06 15.10 -19.10
C GLY A 4 5.29 14.04 -19.90
N CYS A 5 5.42 14.06 -21.23
CA CYS A 5 4.76 13.10 -22.13
C CYS A 5 5.36 11.69 -22.02
N ILE A 6 6.67 11.58 -21.79
CA ILE A 6 7.38 10.29 -21.63
C ILE A 6 7.01 9.63 -20.28
N LEU A 7 6.92 10.41 -19.20
CA LEU A 7 6.53 9.89 -17.89
C LEU A 7 5.05 9.46 -17.88
N GLU A 8 4.17 10.25 -18.51
CA GLU A 8 2.74 9.93 -18.60
C GLU A 8 2.50 8.66 -19.43
N THR A 9 3.23 8.46 -20.54
CA THR A 9 3.17 7.24 -21.34
C THR A 9 3.73 6.02 -20.62
N TYR A 10 4.77 6.19 -19.79
CA TYR A 10 5.34 5.11 -18.98
C TYR A 10 4.42 4.68 -17.84
N GLU A 11 3.81 5.63 -17.13
CA GLU A 11 2.82 5.34 -16.07
C GLU A 11 1.56 4.67 -16.63
N LEU A 12 1.05 5.16 -17.76
CA LEU A 12 -0.07 4.52 -18.49
C LEU A 12 0.29 3.10 -18.90
N SER A 13 1.52 2.87 -19.36
CA SER A 13 2.04 1.54 -19.70
C SER A 13 2.07 0.59 -18.49
N ILE A 14 2.51 1.04 -17.31
CA ILE A 14 2.55 0.22 -16.10
C ILE A 14 1.13 -0.19 -15.67
N ARG A 15 0.19 0.77 -15.65
CA ARG A 15 -1.21 0.52 -15.28
C ARG A 15 -1.88 -0.46 -16.23
N GLU A 16 -1.66 -0.30 -17.53
CA GLU A 16 -2.24 -1.18 -18.56
C GLU A 16 -1.65 -2.59 -18.51
N ARG A 17 -0.33 -2.73 -18.26
CA ARG A 17 0.33 -4.03 -18.05
C ARG A 17 -0.21 -4.75 -16.82
N ALA A 18 -0.32 -4.05 -15.69
CA ALA A 18 -0.86 -4.61 -14.46
C ALA A 18 -2.30 -5.11 -14.65
N ARG A 19 -3.14 -4.34 -15.34
CA ARG A 19 -4.51 -4.72 -15.69
C ARG A 19 -4.55 -6.01 -16.52
N LYS A 20 -3.80 -6.07 -17.62
CA LYS A 20 -3.75 -7.24 -18.51
C LYS A 20 -3.29 -8.49 -17.78
N LEU A 21 -2.33 -8.34 -16.87
CA LEU A 21 -1.81 -9.44 -16.06
C LEU A 21 -2.88 -9.99 -15.11
N VAL A 22 -3.60 -9.13 -14.39
CA VAL A 22 -4.68 -9.57 -13.49
C VAL A 22 -5.83 -10.19 -14.28
N GLN A 23 -6.24 -9.59 -15.40
CA GLN A 23 -7.30 -10.15 -16.25
C GLN A 23 -6.93 -11.53 -16.80
N LYS A 24 -5.66 -11.71 -17.20
CA LYS A 24 -5.15 -13.01 -17.62
C LYS A 24 -5.22 -14.03 -16.48
N GLN A 25 -4.74 -13.69 -15.29
CA GLN A 25 -4.78 -14.58 -14.13
C GLN A 25 -6.21 -14.93 -13.68
N VAL A 26 -7.15 -13.99 -13.80
CA VAL A 26 -8.57 -14.24 -13.51
C VAL A 26 -9.15 -15.23 -14.52
N LYS A 27 -8.88 -15.05 -15.80
CA LYS A 27 -9.31 -15.99 -16.86
C LYS A 27 -8.71 -17.38 -16.70
N GLU A 28 -7.45 -17.45 -16.27
CA GLU A 28 -6.73 -18.71 -16.02
C GLU A 28 -7.08 -19.35 -14.67
N GLY A 29 -7.88 -18.70 -13.82
CA GLY A 29 -8.23 -19.19 -12.49
C GLY A 29 -7.05 -19.21 -11.49
N THR A 30 -5.94 -18.53 -11.81
CA THR A 30 -4.72 -18.47 -10.99
C THR A 30 -4.62 -17.17 -10.18
N ALA A 31 -5.59 -16.26 -10.31
CA ALA A 31 -5.57 -14.98 -9.62
C ALA A 31 -5.71 -15.14 -8.10
N LEU A 32 -4.77 -14.53 -7.37
CA LEU A 32 -4.86 -14.39 -5.93
C LEU A 32 -5.98 -13.41 -5.53
N PRO A 33 -6.57 -13.57 -4.34
CA PRO A 33 -7.57 -12.63 -3.85
C PRO A 33 -6.94 -11.26 -3.58
N CYS A 34 -7.31 -10.25 -4.38
CA CYS A 34 -6.91 -8.87 -4.18
C CYS A 34 -8.05 -7.91 -4.55
N MET A 35 -7.84 -6.61 -4.31
CA MET A 35 -8.83 -5.57 -4.63
C MET A 35 -9.24 -5.61 -6.12
N ALA A 36 -8.27 -5.75 -7.03
CA ALA A 36 -8.55 -5.80 -8.47
C ALA A 36 -9.37 -7.06 -8.85
N THR A 37 -9.02 -8.23 -8.31
CA THR A 37 -9.76 -9.48 -8.55
C THR A 37 -11.21 -9.36 -8.11
N LYS A 38 -11.45 -8.78 -6.91
CA LYS A 38 -12.80 -8.56 -6.38
C LYS A 38 -13.60 -7.57 -7.21
N LEU A 39 -12.98 -6.46 -7.64
CA LEU A 39 -13.65 -5.47 -8.47
C LEU A 39 -14.00 -6.05 -9.85
N ILE A 40 -13.09 -6.80 -10.47
CA ILE A 40 -13.34 -7.47 -11.76
C ILE A 40 -14.48 -8.50 -11.66
N ALA A 41 -14.52 -9.27 -10.57
CA ALA A 41 -15.57 -10.27 -10.34
C ALA A 41 -16.97 -9.65 -10.14
N ASN A 42 -17.04 -8.40 -9.69
CA ASN A 42 -18.30 -7.71 -9.43
C ASN A 42 -18.76 -6.82 -10.60
N LEU A 43 -18.03 -6.81 -11.72
CA LEU A 43 -18.42 -6.00 -12.87
C LEU A 43 -19.68 -6.59 -13.55
N PRO A 44 -20.54 -5.74 -14.17
CA PRO A 44 -21.76 -6.16 -14.87
C PRO A 44 -21.49 -7.13 -16.03
N GLU A 45 -22.50 -7.78 -16.58
CA GLU A 45 -22.32 -8.62 -17.78
C GLU A 45 -21.72 -7.82 -18.96
N GLU A 46 -21.08 -8.51 -19.91
CA GLU A 46 -20.36 -7.85 -21.04
C GLU A 46 -21.27 -6.96 -21.89
N ASP A 47 -22.57 -7.29 -22.00
CA ASP A 47 -23.55 -6.54 -22.79
C ASP A 47 -24.21 -5.38 -22.02
N SER A 48 -23.87 -5.18 -20.74
CA SER A 48 -24.43 -4.09 -19.96
C SER A 48 -23.92 -2.73 -20.45
N PRO A 49 -24.79 -1.73 -20.65
CA PRO A 49 -24.37 -0.38 -21.06
C PRO A 49 -23.43 0.27 -20.04
N ASP A 50 -23.54 -0.09 -18.76
CA ASP A 50 -22.80 0.52 -17.65
C ASP A 50 -21.41 -0.12 -17.43
N ARG A 51 -21.14 -1.25 -18.09
CA ARG A 51 -19.90 -2.03 -17.90
C ARG A 51 -18.63 -1.20 -18.10
N ALA A 52 -18.61 -0.36 -19.14
CA ALA A 52 -17.45 0.46 -19.47
C ALA A 52 -17.14 1.52 -18.40
N GLU A 53 -18.19 2.11 -17.82
CA GLU A 53 -18.05 3.10 -16.75
C GLU A 53 -17.61 2.43 -15.45
N GLU A 54 -18.21 1.30 -15.08
CA GLU A 54 -17.83 0.56 -13.88
C GLU A 54 -16.39 0.01 -13.96
N GLU A 55 -15.95 -0.48 -15.12
CA GLU A 55 -14.56 -0.89 -15.32
C GLU A 55 -13.59 0.30 -15.17
N LEU A 56 -13.97 1.47 -15.70
CA LEU A 56 -13.20 2.69 -15.52
C LEU A 56 -13.09 3.09 -14.04
N MET A 57 -14.19 3.02 -13.29
CA MET A 57 -14.20 3.31 -11.85
C MET A 57 -13.35 2.31 -11.07
N ALA A 58 -13.51 1.01 -11.32
CA ALA A 58 -12.72 -0.05 -10.71
C ALA A 58 -11.21 0.17 -10.93
N ARG A 59 -10.83 0.54 -12.17
CA ARG A 59 -9.44 0.86 -12.51
C ARG A 59 -8.92 2.07 -11.75
N ARG A 60 -9.70 3.15 -11.70
CA ARG A 60 -9.33 4.38 -10.98
C ARG A 60 -9.17 4.11 -9.48
N ALA A 61 -10.08 3.35 -8.89
CA ALA A 61 -10.01 2.97 -7.48
C ALA A 61 -8.73 2.18 -7.18
N CYS A 62 -8.39 1.18 -8.01
CA CYS A 62 -7.14 0.43 -7.87
C CYS A 62 -5.90 1.32 -8.00
N ALA A 63 -5.90 2.25 -8.98
CA ALA A 63 -4.78 3.15 -9.21
C ALA A 63 -4.55 4.10 -8.03
N VAL A 64 -5.61 4.72 -7.51
CA VAL A 64 -5.53 5.62 -6.34
C VAL A 64 -5.07 4.86 -5.10
N ALA A 65 -5.60 3.65 -4.86
CA ALA A 65 -5.17 2.82 -3.74
C ALA A 65 -3.69 2.42 -3.84
N PHE A 66 -3.21 2.07 -5.05
CA PHE A 66 -1.81 1.73 -5.28
C PHE A 66 -0.89 2.93 -5.05
N VAL A 67 -1.18 4.08 -5.66
CA VAL A 67 -0.36 5.29 -5.50
C VAL A 67 -0.36 5.77 -4.04
N GLY A 68 -1.54 5.87 -3.43
CA GLY A 68 -1.69 6.29 -2.05
C GLY A 68 -1.01 5.34 -1.07
N GLY A 69 -0.99 4.04 -1.34
CA GLY A 69 -0.35 3.04 -0.48
C GLY A 69 1.15 2.90 -0.70
N ALA A 70 1.62 2.99 -1.95
CA ALA A 70 3.01 2.73 -2.31
C ALA A 70 3.94 3.80 -1.74
N ASP A 71 3.71 5.07 -2.08
CA ASP A 71 4.57 6.16 -1.64
C ASP A 71 4.51 6.31 -0.12
N THR A 72 3.30 6.19 0.45
CA THR A 72 3.13 6.42 1.89
C THR A 72 3.79 5.34 2.75
N SER A 73 3.69 4.07 2.31
CA SER A 73 4.33 2.96 3.02
C SER A 73 5.85 3.05 2.94
N VAL A 74 6.39 3.43 1.78
CA VAL A 74 7.84 3.56 1.58
C VAL A 74 8.42 4.64 2.51
N SER A 75 7.84 5.84 2.56
CA SER A 75 8.39 6.88 3.43
C SER A 75 8.19 6.58 4.92
N GLY A 76 7.11 5.87 5.28
CA GLY A 76 6.91 5.40 6.66
C GLY A 76 8.01 4.44 7.11
N VAL A 77 8.37 3.48 6.25
CA VAL A 77 9.47 2.53 6.53
C VAL A 77 10.83 3.23 6.57
N GLN A 78 11.08 4.17 5.65
CA GLN A 78 12.31 4.98 5.66
C GLN A 78 12.44 5.79 6.95
N THR A 79 11.36 6.43 7.40
CA THR A 79 11.30 7.19 8.66
C THR A 79 11.61 6.28 9.85
N PHE A 80 11.03 5.08 9.87
CA PHE A 80 11.28 4.10 10.91
C PHE A 80 12.77 3.72 10.97
N PHE A 81 13.39 3.37 9.84
CA PHE A 81 14.82 3.03 9.82
C PHE A 81 15.70 4.19 10.24
N MET A 82 15.38 5.41 9.79
CA MET A 82 16.08 6.62 10.23
C MET A 82 16.00 6.80 11.75
N ALA A 83 14.82 6.61 12.34
CA ALA A 83 14.64 6.68 13.80
C ALA A 83 15.45 5.60 14.52
N MET A 84 15.50 4.36 14.02
CA MET A 84 16.30 3.29 14.64
C MET A 84 17.80 3.57 14.57
N CYS A 85 18.28 4.20 13.50
CA CYS A 85 19.68 4.63 13.38
C CYS A 85 20.05 5.75 14.36
N LEU A 86 19.12 6.66 14.65
CA LEU A 86 19.35 7.79 15.57
C LEU A 86 19.20 7.40 17.05
N TYR A 87 18.34 6.41 17.35
CA TYR A 87 17.97 6.02 18.72
C TYR A 87 18.18 4.51 18.96
N PRO A 88 19.44 4.02 18.95
CA PRO A 88 19.74 2.59 19.07
C PRO A 88 19.26 1.97 20.41
N GLU A 89 19.17 2.76 21.47
CA GLU A 89 18.61 2.33 22.76
C GLU A 89 17.11 2.04 22.68
N VAL A 90 16.36 2.78 21.86
CA VAL A 90 14.93 2.51 21.60
C VAL A 90 14.78 1.20 20.83
N GLN A 91 15.64 0.98 19.82
CA GLN A 91 15.68 -0.26 19.05
C GLN A 91 15.94 -1.48 19.96
N LYS A 92 16.93 -1.40 20.87
CA LYS A 92 17.23 -2.49 21.83
C LYS A 92 16.04 -2.85 22.71
N LYS A 93 15.28 -1.86 23.18
CA LYS A 93 14.06 -2.09 23.98
C LYS A 93 12.97 -2.79 23.16
N ALA A 94 12.81 -2.41 21.89
CA ALA A 94 11.85 -3.07 21.00
C ALA A 94 12.21 -4.54 20.75
N HIS A 95 13.50 -4.84 20.53
CA HIS A 95 13.97 -6.22 20.40
C HIS A 95 13.71 -7.04 21.68
N ALA A 96 13.97 -6.47 22.86
CA ALA A 96 13.71 -7.18 24.12
C ALA A 96 12.21 -7.52 24.32
N GLU A 97 11.29 -6.64 23.87
CA GLU A 97 9.86 -6.94 23.87
C GLU A 97 9.52 -8.07 22.89
N LEU A 98 10.07 -8.04 21.67
CA LEU A 98 9.90 -9.12 20.68
C LEU A 98 10.40 -10.47 21.22
N ASP A 99 11.60 -10.49 21.77
CA ASP A 99 12.21 -11.72 22.30
C ASP A 99 11.37 -12.32 23.42
N LYS A 100 10.80 -11.47 24.28
CA LYS A 100 9.93 -11.88 25.39
C LYS A 100 8.59 -12.46 24.92
N VAL A 101 7.99 -11.90 23.88
CA VAL A 101 6.63 -12.25 23.43
C VAL A 101 6.63 -13.37 22.39
N LEU A 102 7.61 -13.34 21.49
CA LEU A 102 7.68 -14.26 20.36
C LEU A 102 8.59 -15.46 20.63
N CYS A 103 9.58 -15.35 21.53
CA CYS A 103 10.53 -16.43 21.83
C CYS A 103 11.18 -17.04 20.56
N GLY A 104 11.48 -16.21 19.56
CA GLY A 104 12.13 -16.63 18.31
C GLY A 104 11.19 -17.06 17.16
N ARG A 105 9.87 -17.05 17.35
CA ARG A 105 8.91 -17.26 16.24
C ARG A 105 8.63 -15.97 15.46
N LEU A 106 8.07 -16.09 14.26
CA LEU A 106 7.61 -14.93 13.49
C LEU A 106 6.32 -14.32 14.10
N PRO A 107 6.15 -13.00 14.07
CA PRO A 107 4.97 -12.34 14.60
C PRO A 107 3.72 -12.66 13.76
N GLU A 108 2.61 -12.88 14.46
CA GLU A 108 1.27 -13.03 13.91
C GLU A 108 0.38 -11.84 14.30
N PHE A 109 -0.76 -11.65 13.61
CA PHE A 109 -1.66 -10.53 13.91
C PHE A 109 -2.20 -10.52 15.34
N ASN A 110 -2.35 -11.70 15.95
CA ASN A 110 -2.82 -11.85 17.32
C ASN A 110 -1.80 -11.39 18.37
N ASP A 111 -0.52 -11.27 18.00
CA ASP A 111 0.53 -10.82 18.91
C ASP A 111 0.51 -9.31 19.14
N ARG A 112 -0.22 -8.57 18.31
CA ARG A 112 -0.22 -7.12 18.31
C ARG A 112 -0.54 -6.55 19.69
N ASP A 113 -1.53 -7.10 20.40
CA ASP A 113 -1.92 -6.62 21.72
C ASP A 113 -0.88 -6.92 22.80
N SER A 114 -0.02 -7.92 22.56
CA SER A 114 1.10 -8.28 23.44
C SER A 114 2.38 -7.47 23.16
N LEU A 115 2.38 -6.59 22.16
CA LEU A 115 3.53 -5.78 21.74
C LEU A 115 3.27 -4.27 21.94
N PRO A 116 2.98 -3.81 23.18
CA PRO A 116 2.60 -2.42 23.43
C PRO A 116 3.72 -1.41 23.11
N TYR A 117 4.98 -1.74 23.35
CA TYR A 117 6.10 -0.84 23.07
C TYR A 117 6.31 -0.68 21.55
N ILE A 118 6.25 -1.77 20.78
CA ILE A 118 6.32 -1.69 19.32
C ILE A 118 5.16 -0.90 18.74
N ASN A 119 3.94 -1.12 19.23
CA ASN A 119 2.79 -0.32 18.81
C ASN A 119 3.00 1.18 19.09
N ALA A 120 3.55 1.53 20.26
CA ALA A 120 3.88 2.90 20.59
C ALA A 120 4.97 3.48 19.67
N MET A 121 6.01 2.70 19.38
CA MET A 121 7.12 3.08 18.50
C MET A 121 6.66 3.34 17.06
N VAL A 122 5.78 2.49 16.52
CA VAL A 122 5.18 2.69 15.19
C VAL A 122 4.36 3.97 15.16
N LYS A 123 3.51 4.20 16.18
CA LYS A 123 2.73 5.45 16.29
C LYS A 123 3.63 6.68 16.37
N GLU A 124 4.72 6.60 17.11
CA GLU A 124 5.67 7.72 17.25
C GLU A 124 6.42 8.00 15.94
N SER A 125 6.75 6.97 15.17
CA SER A 125 7.37 7.12 13.84
C SER A 125 6.46 7.91 12.89
N PHE A 126 5.15 7.63 12.90
CA PHE A 126 4.17 8.40 12.12
C PHE A 126 3.93 9.82 12.68
N ARG A 127 4.21 10.06 13.97
CA ARG A 127 4.13 11.40 14.58
C ARG A 127 5.31 12.29 14.15
N TRP A 128 6.51 11.74 14.01
CA TRP A 128 7.74 12.49 13.72
C TRP A 128 7.85 13.00 12.28
N GLN A 129 7.43 12.18 11.31
CA GLN A 129 7.37 12.56 9.90
C GLN A 129 6.07 12.00 9.32
N GLN A 130 5.03 12.84 9.29
CA GLN A 130 3.81 12.49 8.58
C GLN A 130 4.13 12.37 7.09
N VAL A 131 3.83 11.20 6.53
CA VAL A 131 4.18 10.89 5.15
C VAL A 131 3.42 11.76 4.14
N ALA A 132 2.26 12.30 4.56
CA ALA A 132 1.55 13.33 3.82
C ALA A 132 1.54 14.62 4.64
N PRO A 133 1.89 15.79 4.06
CA PRO A 133 1.65 17.07 4.70
C PRO A 133 0.15 17.25 4.96
N LEU A 134 -0.20 17.81 6.12
CA LEU A 134 -1.57 18.17 6.49
C LEU A 134 -2.14 19.16 5.47
N GLY A 135 -2.92 18.65 4.51
CA GLY A 135 -3.65 19.44 3.53
C GLY A 135 -3.01 19.45 2.14
N MET A 136 -3.54 18.65 1.22
CA MET A 136 -3.47 19.00 -0.19
C MET A 136 -4.27 20.31 -0.36
N ALA A 137 -3.59 21.44 -0.36
CA ALA A 137 -4.23 22.72 -0.67
C ALA A 137 -4.79 22.62 -2.10
N SER A 138 -6.11 22.57 -2.22
CA SER A 138 -6.80 22.80 -3.48
C SER A 138 -6.40 24.19 -3.98
N PRO A 139 -5.86 24.35 -5.20
CA PRO A 139 -5.70 25.68 -5.76
C PRO A 139 -7.10 26.28 -5.94
N SER A 140 -7.30 27.45 -5.32
CA SER A 140 -8.45 28.33 -5.52
C SER A 140 -8.41 29.01 -6.88
#